data_AF-A0A3C0BFR9-F1
#
_entry.id   AF-A0A3C0BFR9-F1
#
_cell.length_a   1.000
_cell.length_b   1.000
_cell.length_c   1.000
_cell.angle_alpha   90.00
_cell.angle_beta   90.00
_cell.angle_gamma   90.00
#
_symmetry.space_group_name_H-M   'P 1'
#
loop_
_entity.id
_entity.type
_entity.pdbx_description
1 polymer ?
#
loop_
_entity_poly.entity_id
_entity_poly.type
_entity_poly.pdbx_seq_one_letter_code
_entity_poly.pdbx_strand_id
1 'polypeptide(L)'
;MKKIFSLLLAGVATLAFAGCSGVLHDYGDAPNPTLGAVAGGFNGWTNTGAWTTADDSTHTYTLSFTASAEEIEWKALAVSGNWNGGAYGGTSDTVTEIEADGTAVELTYDNGTGGYKNAKLAKLTTGSGYKLTVYSEVGKVYAKLEEVTTPLSLIDDRTFYVQGMFNSWSAGALTESAESTADNNIYTYTFTAVADDTSNTNNSFGLATTGWTTKYTGATLAVGGDYIQLEKGADTNNSITGWTAGSSYTITFKTDKNSNVYAKVSAD
;
A
#
# COMPACT_ATOMS: atom_id res chain seq x y z
N MET A 1 6.71 2.39 -93.04
CA MET A 1 6.71 3.87 -93.10
C MET A 1 6.28 4.42 -91.75
N LYS A 2 6.98 5.46 -91.25
CA LYS A 2 6.70 6.33 -90.06
C LYS A 2 6.81 5.62 -88.69
N LYS A 3 7.75 5.86 -87.76
CA LYS A 3 8.37 7.05 -87.12
C LYS A 3 7.48 7.91 -86.18
N ILE A 4 7.70 7.69 -84.86
CA ILE A 4 7.93 8.61 -83.71
C ILE A 4 6.76 9.37 -83.03
N PHE A 5 6.89 9.48 -81.67
CA PHE A 5 6.33 10.38 -80.61
C PHE A 5 5.15 9.82 -79.78
N SER A 6 5.31 9.34 -78.53
CA SER A 6 5.64 9.99 -77.23
C SER A 6 4.40 10.53 -76.47
N LEU A 7 4.09 10.02 -75.25
CA LEU A 7 4.06 10.79 -73.97
C LEU A 7 3.56 9.91 -72.78
N LEU A 8 4.16 10.14 -71.60
CA LEU A 8 3.83 9.57 -70.28
C LEU A 8 2.37 9.81 -69.82
N LEU A 9 1.80 8.93 -68.97
CA LEU A 9 1.57 9.17 -67.52
C LEU A 9 0.83 7.99 -66.83
N ALA A 10 1.37 7.62 -65.65
CA ALA A 10 0.76 7.03 -64.45
C ALA A 10 -0.44 6.07 -64.56
N GLY A 11 -0.22 4.80 -64.19
CA GLY A 11 -1.28 3.86 -63.85
C GLY A 11 -1.75 4.03 -62.41
N VAL A 12 -3.07 4.07 -62.21
CA VAL A 12 -3.74 3.75 -60.95
C VAL A 12 -5.07 3.08 -61.29
N ALA A 13 -5.32 1.91 -60.69
CA ALA A 13 -6.59 1.47 -60.09
C ALA A 13 -6.70 -0.06 -60.13
N THR A 14 -6.15 -0.72 -59.11
CA THR A 14 -6.57 -2.08 -58.75
C THR A 14 -7.82 -1.99 -57.88
N LEU A 15 -8.91 -2.57 -58.37
CA LEU A 15 -10.19 -2.74 -57.67
C LEU A 15 -10.03 -3.71 -56.49
N ALA A 16 -10.57 -3.29 -55.34
CA ALA A 16 -10.83 -4.14 -54.19
C ALA A 16 -12.13 -4.96 -54.39
N PHE A 17 -12.19 -6.18 -53.86
CA PHE A 17 -13.13 -6.59 -52.80
C PHE A 17 -12.86 -8.02 -52.31
N ALA A 18 -12.76 -8.11 -50.98
CA ALA A 18 -13.20 -9.14 -50.03
C ALA A 18 -13.04 -10.65 -50.34
N GLY A 19 -12.36 -11.33 -49.40
CA GLY A 19 -12.44 -12.78 -49.20
C GLY A 19 -11.59 -13.26 -48.02
N CYS A 20 -12.18 -13.25 -46.83
CA CYS A 20 -11.93 -14.12 -45.67
C CYS A 20 -10.49 -14.65 -45.41
N SER A 21 -9.82 -14.12 -44.40
CA SER A 21 -8.94 -14.94 -43.56
C SER A 21 -9.28 -14.69 -42.09
N GLY A 22 -10.02 -15.65 -41.53
CA GLY A 22 -10.14 -15.81 -40.09
C GLY A 22 -8.75 -16.03 -39.51
N VAL A 23 -8.16 -14.96 -38.98
CA VAL A 23 -7.14 -15.08 -37.96
C VAL A 23 -7.91 -15.36 -36.69
N LEU A 24 -7.99 -16.64 -36.33
CA LEU A 24 -8.21 -17.03 -34.94
C LEU A 24 -7.18 -16.26 -34.11
N HIS A 25 -7.64 -15.26 -33.34
CA HIS A 25 -6.86 -14.82 -32.21
C HIS A 25 -6.83 -16.01 -31.25
N ASP A 26 -5.71 -16.71 -31.17
CA ASP A 26 -5.24 -17.15 -29.86
C ASP A 26 -5.14 -15.89 -29.02
N TYR A 27 -6.25 -15.53 -28.36
CA TYR A 27 -6.23 -14.60 -27.24
C TYR A 27 -5.43 -15.35 -26.17
N GLY A 28 -4.11 -15.21 -26.22
CA GLY A 28 -3.31 -15.35 -25.01
C GLY A 28 -3.98 -14.46 -23.97
N ASP A 29 -4.17 -15.01 -22.77
CA ASP A 29 -4.82 -14.32 -21.66
C ASP A 29 -4.35 -12.86 -21.61
N ALA A 30 -5.29 -11.91 -21.54
CA ALA A 30 -4.93 -10.51 -21.50
C ALA A 30 -3.92 -10.29 -20.36
N PRO A 31 -2.82 -9.55 -20.59
CA PRO A 31 -1.80 -9.37 -19.57
C PRO A 31 -2.43 -8.76 -18.33
N ASN A 32 -2.07 -9.30 -17.18
CA ASN A 32 -2.50 -8.78 -15.89
C ASN A 32 -2.09 -7.31 -15.75
N PRO A 33 -3.03 -6.39 -15.47
CA PRO A 33 -2.71 -4.97 -15.37
C PRO A 33 -1.90 -4.66 -14.11
N THR A 34 -1.04 -3.65 -14.23
CA THR A 34 -0.44 -2.97 -13.07
C THR A 34 -1.36 -1.86 -12.59
N LEU A 35 -1.47 -1.67 -11.27
CA LEU A 35 -2.32 -0.64 -10.66
C LEU A 35 -1.47 0.46 -10.01
N GLY A 36 -1.39 1.62 -10.67
CA GLY A 36 -0.53 2.72 -10.26
C GLY A 36 -1.00 3.49 -9.01
N ALA A 37 -2.30 3.52 -8.71
CA ALA A 37 -2.81 4.23 -7.52
C ALA A 37 -4.18 3.70 -7.06
N VAL A 38 -4.58 4.11 -5.87
CA VAL A 38 -5.91 3.90 -5.31
C VAL A 38 -6.51 5.22 -4.85
N ALA A 39 -7.77 5.46 -5.18
CA ALA A 39 -8.48 6.69 -4.81
C ALA A 39 -9.87 6.37 -4.27
N GLY A 40 -10.29 7.07 -3.22
CA GLY A 40 -11.62 6.87 -2.64
C GLY A 40 -11.87 7.77 -1.44
N GLY A 41 -12.98 7.53 -0.75
CA GLY A 41 -13.34 8.30 0.44
C GLY A 41 -12.28 8.26 1.55
N PHE A 42 -11.53 7.16 1.69
CA PHE A 42 -10.46 6.99 2.67
C PHE A 42 -9.24 7.90 2.46
N ASN A 43 -9.07 8.50 1.27
CA ASN A 43 -7.96 9.43 0.97
C ASN A 43 -8.43 10.74 0.31
N GLY A 44 -9.72 11.07 0.45
CA GLY A 44 -10.29 12.29 -0.12
C GLY A 44 -10.25 12.35 -1.65
N TRP A 45 -10.33 11.19 -2.32
CA TRP A 45 -10.25 11.07 -3.78
C TRP A 45 -8.92 11.53 -4.39
N THR A 46 -7.83 11.45 -3.63
CA THR A 46 -6.47 11.73 -4.13
C THR A 46 -6.06 10.68 -5.18
N ASN A 47 -5.86 11.11 -6.42
CA ASN A 47 -5.57 10.21 -7.55
C ASN A 47 -4.10 9.74 -7.65
N THR A 48 -3.26 10.18 -6.73
CA THR A 48 -1.90 9.69 -6.50
C THR A 48 -1.80 8.85 -5.23
N GLY A 49 -2.94 8.44 -4.66
CA GLY A 49 -2.98 7.64 -3.43
C GLY A 49 -2.19 6.35 -3.56
N ALA A 50 -1.24 6.15 -2.63
CA ALA A 50 -0.36 4.99 -2.64
C ALA A 50 -1.05 3.75 -2.07
N TRP A 51 -0.73 2.58 -2.62
CA TRP A 51 -1.01 1.30 -1.99
C TRP A 51 -0.15 1.12 -0.74
N THR A 52 -0.69 0.46 0.27
CA THR A 52 0.08 0.05 1.46
C THR A 52 1.15 -0.98 1.11
N THR A 53 0.90 -1.83 0.12
CA THR A 53 1.87 -2.75 -0.49
C THR A 53 1.47 -2.98 -1.95
N ALA A 54 2.46 -3.00 -2.84
CA ALA A 54 2.31 -3.33 -4.25
C ALA A 54 3.36 -4.39 -4.61
N ASP A 55 2.91 -5.50 -5.18
CA ASP A 55 3.75 -6.56 -5.73
C ASP A 55 3.40 -6.77 -7.20
N ASP A 56 4.17 -6.14 -8.07
CA ASP A 56 3.98 -6.21 -9.52
C ASP A 56 4.32 -7.60 -10.09
N SER A 57 5.06 -8.44 -9.35
CA SER A 57 5.37 -9.80 -9.81
C SER A 57 4.18 -10.74 -9.69
N THR A 58 3.33 -10.51 -8.69
CA THR A 58 2.08 -11.24 -8.46
C THR A 58 0.84 -10.43 -8.81
N HIS A 59 1.02 -9.20 -9.32
CA HIS A 59 -0.04 -8.22 -9.57
C HIS A 59 -1.02 -8.06 -8.42
N THR A 60 -0.50 -8.03 -7.19
CA THR A 60 -1.30 -7.92 -5.96
C THR A 60 -1.00 -6.60 -5.25
N TYR A 61 -2.05 -5.87 -4.93
CA TYR A 61 -2.02 -4.53 -4.34
C TYR A 61 -2.90 -4.51 -3.11
N THR A 62 -2.42 -3.95 -2.01
CA THR A 62 -3.19 -3.88 -0.76
C THR A 62 -3.26 -2.47 -0.23
N LEU A 63 -4.41 -2.10 0.32
CA LEU A 63 -4.64 -0.88 1.07
C LEU A 63 -5.17 -1.24 2.45
N SER A 64 -4.46 -0.81 3.49
CA SER A 64 -4.95 -0.83 4.87
C SER A 64 -5.49 0.54 5.22
N PHE A 65 -6.70 0.60 5.79
CA PHE A 65 -7.34 1.86 6.18
C PHE A 65 -8.28 1.66 7.36
N THR A 66 -8.58 2.74 8.07
CA THR A 66 -9.65 2.80 9.09
C THR A 66 -10.92 3.33 8.45
N ALA A 67 -12.05 2.63 8.63
CA ALA A 67 -13.31 3.09 8.08
C ALA A 67 -13.79 4.37 8.78
N SER A 68 -14.06 5.41 8.00
CA SER A 68 -14.65 6.68 8.49
C SER A 68 -16.17 6.75 8.31
N ALA A 69 -16.75 5.78 7.61
CA ALA A 69 -18.17 5.64 7.32
C ALA A 69 -18.50 4.16 7.09
N GLU A 70 -19.80 3.82 7.14
CA GLU A 70 -20.30 2.45 6.89
C GLU A 70 -20.20 2.04 5.41
N GLU A 71 -20.09 3.03 4.52
CA GLU A 71 -19.89 2.84 3.09
C GLU A 71 -18.79 3.79 2.58
N ILE A 72 -17.87 3.27 1.76
CA ILE A 72 -16.81 4.06 1.15
C ILE A 72 -16.72 3.76 -0.34
N GLU A 73 -16.91 4.79 -1.17
CA GLU A 73 -16.67 4.69 -2.61
C GLU A 73 -15.19 4.82 -2.97
N TRP A 74 -14.76 4.11 -4.01
CA TRP A 74 -13.38 4.07 -4.46
C TRP A 74 -13.19 3.59 -5.90
N LYS A 75 -11.97 3.75 -6.43
CA LYS A 75 -11.46 3.17 -7.68
C LYS A 75 -9.97 2.79 -7.55
N ALA A 76 -9.56 1.74 -8.26
CA ALA A 76 -8.14 1.49 -8.54
C ALA A 76 -7.77 2.12 -9.88
N LEU A 77 -6.68 2.89 -9.94
CA LEU A 77 -6.22 3.54 -11.17
C LEU A 77 -5.12 2.71 -11.82
N ALA A 78 -5.20 2.55 -13.14
CA ALA A 78 -4.11 1.94 -13.89
C ALA A 78 -2.86 2.84 -13.89
N VAL A 79 -3.05 4.16 -13.93
CA VAL A 79 -1.96 5.15 -13.96
C VAL A 79 -2.13 6.17 -12.84
N SER A 80 -1.12 6.28 -11.97
CA SER A 80 -1.09 7.26 -10.88
C SER A 80 -1.20 8.70 -11.41
N GLY A 81 -2.06 9.51 -10.80
CA GLY A 81 -2.28 10.91 -11.17
C GLY A 81 -3.12 11.13 -12.43
N ASN A 82 -3.55 10.06 -13.13
CA ASN A 82 -4.24 10.17 -14.41
C ASN A 82 -5.57 9.40 -14.44
N TRP A 83 -6.67 10.11 -14.21
CA TRP A 83 -8.04 9.56 -14.29
C TRP A 83 -8.40 9.01 -15.67
N ASN A 84 -7.84 9.59 -16.73
CA ASN A 84 -8.10 9.17 -18.11
C ASN A 84 -7.17 8.04 -18.55
N GLY A 85 -6.24 7.61 -17.68
CA GLY A 85 -5.35 6.47 -17.92
C GLY A 85 -6.03 5.11 -17.74
N GLY A 86 -7.31 5.11 -17.36
CA GLY A 86 -8.09 3.93 -17.07
C GLY A 86 -8.17 3.62 -15.57
N ALA A 87 -9.31 3.08 -15.15
CA ALA A 87 -9.58 2.74 -13.75
C ALA A 87 -10.47 1.50 -13.64
N TYR A 88 -10.43 0.85 -12.48
CA TYR A 88 -11.25 -0.31 -12.14
C TYR A 88 -12.22 0.06 -11.02
N GLY A 89 -13.48 -0.30 -11.20
CA GLY A 89 -14.56 0.01 -10.26
C GLY A 89 -15.85 -0.75 -10.57
N GLY A 90 -16.99 -0.06 -10.45
CA GLY A 90 -18.30 -0.57 -10.84
C GLY A 90 -18.50 -0.61 -12.35
N THR A 91 -19.68 -1.06 -12.78
CA THR A 91 -20.08 -1.03 -14.20
C THR A 91 -20.69 0.33 -14.58
N SER A 92 -21.14 0.52 -15.81
CA SER A 92 -21.89 1.71 -16.21
C SER A 92 -23.23 1.85 -15.46
N ASP A 93 -23.84 0.72 -15.11
CA ASP A 93 -25.23 0.66 -14.67
C ASP A 93 -25.36 0.30 -13.18
N THR A 94 -24.37 -0.41 -12.63
CA THR A 94 -24.37 -0.92 -11.26
C THR A 94 -23.12 -0.52 -10.49
N VAL A 95 -23.32 -0.18 -9.22
CA VAL A 95 -22.22 -0.10 -8.25
C VAL A 95 -21.81 -1.52 -7.90
N THR A 96 -20.51 -1.81 -7.93
CA THR A 96 -19.96 -3.07 -7.42
C THR A 96 -19.73 -2.91 -5.92
N GLU A 97 -20.51 -3.63 -5.12
CA GLU A 97 -20.40 -3.64 -3.66
C GLU A 97 -19.49 -4.78 -3.18
N ILE A 98 -18.67 -4.49 -2.17
CA ILE A 98 -17.70 -5.42 -1.61
C ILE A 98 -17.84 -5.36 -0.09
N GLU A 99 -18.19 -6.49 0.52
CA GLU A 99 -18.33 -6.64 1.97
C GLU A 99 -17.03 -7.18 2.58
N ALA A 100 -16.87 -6.99 3.88
CA ALA A 100 -15.68 -7.41 4.62
C ALA A 100 -15.69 -8.91 4.99
N ASP A 101 -16.03 -9.79 4.05
CA ASP A 101 -16.16 -11.24 4.22
C ASP A 101 -15.04 -12.04 3.54
N GLY A 102 -14.08 -11.37 2.90
CA GLY A 102 -12.99 -11.97 2.15
C GLY A 102 -13.37 -12.51 0.78
N THR A 103 -14.64 -12.38 0.35
CA THR A 103 -15.10 -12.83 -0.97
C THR A 103 -14.53 -11.91 -2.05
N ALA A 104 -13.95 -12.52 -3.09
CA ALA A 104 -13.45 -11.78 -4.25
C ALA A 104 -14.60 -11.36 -5.17
N VAL A 105 -14.58 -10.10 -5.59
CA VAL A 105 -15.55 -9.51 -6.51
C VAL A 105 -14.82 -8.93 -7.71
N GLU A 106 -15.27 -9.26 -8.91
CA GLU A 106 -14.68 -8.75 -10.16
C GLU A 106 -14.97 -7.24 -10.31
N LEU A 107 -13.92 -6.47 -10.59
CA LEU A 107 -14.00 -5.06 -10.93
C LEU A 107 -14.06 -4.90 -12.44
N THR A 108 -14.73 -3.85 -12.88
CA THR A 108 -14.85 -3.54 -14.31
C THR A 108 -13.90 -2.42 -14.71
N TYR A 109 -13.21 -2.61 -15.83
CA TYR A 109 -12.34 -1.61 -16.43
C TYR A 109 -13.15 -0.50 -17.12
N ASP A 110 -12.92 0.73 -16.68
CA ASP A 110 -13.30 1.97 -17.34
C ASP A 110 -12.08 2.47 -18.14
N ASN A 111 -12.21 2.58 -19.46
CA ASN A 111 -11.13 3.00 -20.35
C ASN A 111 -10.86 4.52 -20.34
N GLY A 112 -11.27 5.22 -19.28
CA GLY A 112 -11.05 6.66 -19.12
C GLY A 112 -12.03 7.53 -19.91
N THR A 113 -13.09 6.93 -20.48
CA THR A 113 -14.16 7.68 -21.16
C THR A 113 -15.12 8.34 -20.18
N GLY A 114 -15.11 7.88 -18.92
CA GLY A 114 -16.01 8.36 -17.88
C GLY A 114 -17.43 7.84 -18.10
N GLY A 115 -18.02 7.24 -17.08
CA GLY A 115 -19.37 6.68 -17.17
C GLY A 115 -19.59 5.48 -16.27
N TYR A 116 -18.51 4.82 -15.87
CA TYR A 116 -18.55 3.68 -14.97
C TYR A 116 -18.56 4.17 -13.53
N LYS A 117 -19.41 3.54 -12.72
CA LYS A 117 -19.58 3.85 -11.30
C LYS A 117 -18.30 3.54 -10.51
N ASN A 118 -18.20 4.15 -9.35
CA ASN A 118 -17.21 3.76 -8.35
C ASN A 118 -17.56 2.36 -7.81
N ALA A 119 -16.55 1.63 -7.34
CA ALA A 119 -16.83 0.49 -6.46
C ALA A 119 -17.18 1.04 -5.07
N LYS A 120 -17.88 0.24 -4.26
CA LYS A 120 -18.28 0.59 -2.91
C LYS A 120 -17.85 -0.51 -1.94
N LEU A 121 -17.14 -0.12 -0.89
CA LEU A 121 -16.94 -0.95 0.30
C LEU A 121 -18.17 -0.76 1.19
N ALA A 122 -18.82 -1.85 1.60
CA ALA A 122 -20.10 -1.82 2.29
C ALA A 122 -20.05 -2.52 3.65
N LYS A 123 -21.02 -2.20 4.52
CA LYS A 123 -21.19 -2.75 5.87
C LYS A 123 -19.94 -2.61 6.74
N LEU A 124 -19.24 -1.49 6.60
CA LEU A 124 -18.09 -1.19 7.42
C LEU A 124 -18.53 -0.75 8.82
N THR A 125 -17.72 -1.08 9.83
CA THR A 125 -17.86 -0.53 11.17
C THR A 125 -16.96 0.70 11.28
N THR A 126 -17.53 1.86 11.58
CA THR A 126 -16.76 3.10 11.73
C THR A 126 -15.73 2.93 12.85
N GLY A 127 -14.46 3.25 12.55
CA GLY A 127 -13.33 3.08 13.46
C GLY A 127 -12.62 1.71 13.38
N SER A 128 -13.21 0.71 12.72
CA SER A 128 -12.53 -0.57 12.47
C SER A 128 -11.49 -0.45 11.35
N GLY A 129 -10.43 -1.25 11.47
CA GLY A 129 -9.39 -1.39 10.45
C GLY A 129 -9.79 -2.42 9.40
N TYR A 130 -9.47 -2.14 8.14
CA TYR A 130 -9.77 -3.02 7.01
C TYR A 130 -8.55 -3.17 6.09
N LYS A 131 -8.48 -4.32 5.42
CA LYS A 131 -7.53 -4.60 4.35
C LYS A 131 -8.30 -4.84 3.05
N LEU A 132 -8.21 -3.89 2.13
CA LEU A 132 -8.62 -4.07 0.74
C LEU A 132 -7.47 -4.71 -0.03
N THR A 133 -7.70 -5.86 -0.64
CA THR A 133 -6.75 -6.50 -1.55
C THR A 133 -7.31 -6.46 -2.96
N VAL A 134 -6.55 -5.90 -3.90
CA VAL A 134 -6.86 -5.88 -5.31
C VAL A 134 -5.81 -6.67 -6.04
N TYR A 135 -6.22 -7.63 -6.87
CA TYR A 135 -5.30 -8.48 -7.60
C TYR A 135 -5.83 -8.76 -9.00
N SER A 136 -4.96 -9.24 -9.89
CA SER A 136 -5.38 -9.67 -11.22
C SER A 136 -5.01 -11.10 -11.54
N GLU A 137 -5.93 -11.77 -12.24
CA GLU A 137 -5.81 -13.16 -12.67
C GLU A 137 -6.44 -13.28 -14.05
N VAL A 138 -5.67 -13.80 -15.01
CA VAL A 138 -6.14 -14.05 -16.39
C VAL A 138 -6.70 -12.75 -17.02
N GLY A 139 -6.03 -11.62 -16.79
CA GLY A 139 -6.41 -10.31 -17.33
C GLY A 139 -7.64 -9.66 -16.70
N LYS A 140 -8.23 -10.29 -15.69
CA LYS A 140 -9.33 -9.73 -14.89
C LYS A 140 -8.82 -9.16 -13.59
N VAL A 141 -9.52 -8.16 -13.05
CA VAL A 141 -9.18 -7.54 -11.77
C VAL A 141 -10.25 -7.86 -10.74
N TYR A 142 -9.83 -8.29 -9.57
CA TYR A 142 -10.69 -8.63 -8.45
C TYR A 142 -10.33 -7.81 -7.22
N ALA A 143 -11.31 -7.56 -6.38
CA ALA A 143 -11.13 -6.97 -5.07
C ALA A 143 -11.77 -7.84 -4.00
N LYS A 144 -11.08 -7.98 -2.85
CA LYS A 144 -11.63 -8.56 -1.63
C LYS A 144 -11.36 -7.63 -0.46
N LEU A 145 -12.27 -7.62 0.51
CA LEU A 145 -12.15 -6.82 1.72
C LEU A 145 -12.21 -7.74 2.94
N GLU A 146 -11.31 -7.51 3.88
CA GLU A 146 -11.24 -8.25 5.14
C GLU A 146 -11.17 -7.25 6.29
N GLU A 147 -11.98 -7.43 7.34
CA GLU A 147 -11.82 -6.68 8.58
C GLU A 147 -10.56 -7.16 9.30
N VAL A 148 -9.75 -6.21 9.77
CA VAL A 148 -8.57 -6.50 10.57
C VAL A 148 -9.03 -6.71 12.02
N THR A 149 -9.27 -7.97 12.35
CA THR A 149 -9.80 -8.38 13.66
C THR A 149 -8.73 -8.52 14.73
N THR A 150 -7.45 -8.50 14.34
CA THR A 150 -6.29 -8.58 15.25
C THR A 150 -5.28 -7.47 14.94
N PRO A 151 -4.63 -6.87 15.95
CA PRO A 151 -3.57 -5.90 15.74
C PRO A 151 -2.38 -6.49 14.98
N LEU A 152 -1.58 -5.62 14.34
CA LEU A 152 -0.34 -6.04 13.68
C LEU A 152 0.59 -6.75 14.68
N SER A 153 0.93 -8.02 14.44
CA SER A 153 2.00 -8.69 15.17
C SER A 153 3.36 -8.21 14.66
N LEU A 154 4.23 -7.76 15.57
CA LEU A 154 5.61 -7.38 15.24
C LEU A 154 6.59 -8.57 15.28
N ILE A 155 6.12 -9.76 15.67
CA ILE A 155 6.97 -10.94 15.89
C ILE A 155 6.63 -12.14 14.99
N ASP A 156 5.41 -12.24 14.45
CA ASP A 156 4.98 -13.42 13.67
C ASP A 156 5.13 -13.22 12.15
N ASP A 157 4.36 -12.31 11.55
CA ASP A 157 4.24 -12.19 10.08
C ASP A 157 5.44 -11.49 9.43
N ARG A 158 6.11 -10.61 10.20
CA ARG A 158 7.31 -9.85 9.83
C ARG A 158 8.08 -9.63 11.12
N THR A 159 9.20 -10.30 11.33
CA THR A 159 10.01 -10.05 12.53
C THR A 159 10.62 -8.65 12.46
N PHE A 160 10.11 -7.75 13.28
CA PHE A 160 10.66 -6.41 13.46
C PHE A 160 11.71 -6.42 14.56
N TYR A 161 12.68 -5.52 14.40
CA TYR A 161 13.74 -5.28 15.36
C TYR A 161 13.82 -3.80 15.69
N VAL A 162 14.22 -3.52 16.92
CA VAL A 162 14.71 -2.20 17.29
C VAL A 162 16.17 -2.12 16.89
N GLN A 163 16.49 -1.21 16.00
CA GLN A 163 17.86 -0.96 15.54
C GLN A 163 18.18 0.50 15.85
N GLY A 164 19.21 0.78 16.65
CA GLY A 164 19.53 2.15 17.03
C GLY A 164 20.98 2.35 17.46
N MET A 165 21.33 3.59 17.75
CA MET A 165 22.70 3.94 18.14
C MET A 165 23.16 3.19 19.40
N PHE A 166 22.27 2.97 20.36
CA PHE A 166 22.54 2.24 21.62
C PHE A 166 22.89 0.75 21.43
N ASN A 167 22.66 0.18 20.24
CA ASN A 167 23.08 -1.17 19.91
C ASN A 167 23.87 -1.23 18.60
N SER A 168 24.51 -0.13 18.21
CA SER A 168 25.30 -0.03 16.97
C SER A 168 24.53 -0.47 15.72
N TRP A 169 23.23 -0.15 15.66
CA TRP A 169 22.32 -0.54 14.58
C TRP A 169 22.17 -2.05 14.38
N SER A 170 22.50 -2.85 15.40
CA SER A 170 22.23 -4.28 15.39
C SER A 170 20.75 -4.57 15.66
N ALA A 171 20.30 -5.76 15.25
CA ALA A 171 18.93 -6.20 15.42
C ALA A 171 18.63 -6.51 16.90
N GLY A 172 17.94 -5.59 17.58
CA GLY A 172 17.41 -5.79 18.93
C GLY A 172 16.05 -6.49 18.90
N ALA A 173 15.96 -7.68 19.50
CA ALA A 173 14.72 -8.44 19.55
C ALA A 173 13.70 -7.79 20.49
N LEU A 174 12.46 -7.75 20.04
CA LEU A 174 11.33 -7.30 20.84
C LEU A 174 10.86 -8.42 21.78
N THR A 175 10.36 -8.03 22.95
CA THR A 175 9.62 -8.93 23.84
C THR A 175 8.14 -8.52 23.82
N GLU A 176 7.24 -9.48 23.59
CA GLU A 176 5.81 -9.22 23.74
C GLU A 176 5.44 -9.05 25.22
N SER A 177 4.66 -8.03 25.52
CA SER A 177 4.19 -7.74 26.86
C SER A 177 2.93 -8.55 27.18
N ALA A 178 2.80 -8.98 28.44
CA ALA A 178 1.56 -9.57 28.95
C ALA A 178 0.38 -8.58 28.98
N GLU A 179 0.64 -7.28 28.78
CA GLU A 179 -0.38 -6.23 28.66
C GLU A 179 -1.04 -6.16 27.27
N SER A 180 -0.59 -6.99 26.31
CA SER A 180 -1.30 -7.15 25.02
C SER A 180 -2.77 -7.54 25.25
N THR A 181 -3.62 -7.05 24.36
CA THR A 181 -5.08 -7.25 24.38
C THR A 181 -5.57 -7.64 23.00
N ALA A 182 -6.84 -8.01 22.87
CA ALA A 182 -7.45 -8.25 21.57
C ALA A 182 -7.45 -7.00 20.65
N ASP A 183 -7.29 -5.80 21.21
CA ASP A 183 -7.31 -4.53 20.48
C ASP A 183 -5.92 -3.93 20.25
N ASN A 184 -4.91 -4.37 20.99
CA ASN A 184 -3.55 -3.88 20.85
C ASN A 184 -2.51 -4.95 21.18
N ASN A 185 -1.45 -5.06 20.37
CA ASN A 185 -0.26 -5.80 20.77
C ASN A 185 0.78 -4.83 21.32
N ILE A 186 1.38 -5.18 22.45
CA ILE A 186 2.39 -4.36 23.12
C ILE A 186 3.72 -5.10 23.11
N TYR A 187 4.78 -4.39 22.71
CA TYR A 187 6.13 -4.93 22.66
C TYR A 187 7.10 -3.99 23.36
N THR A 188 8.11 -4.54 24.01
CA THR A 188 9.11 -3.77 24.74
C THR A 188 10.52 -4.10 24.26
N TYR A 189 11.39 -3.08 24.34
CA TYR A 189 12.82 -3.23 24.19
C TYR A 189 13.54 -2.32 25.19
N THR A 190 14.42 -2.91 26.00
CA THR A 190 15.20 -2.19 27.00
C THR A 190 16.61 -1.94 26.47
N PHE A 191 17.14 -0.74 26.73
CA PHE A 191 18.48 -0.35 26.32
C PHE A 191 19.14 0.55 27.36
N THR A 192 20.47 0.54 27.38
CA THR A 192 21.26 1.55 28.09
C THR A 192 21.60 2.68 27.13
N ALA A 193 21.25 3.91 27.49
CA ALA A 193 21.54 5.05 26.64
C ALA A 193 23.04 5.32 26.57
N VAL A 194 23.54 5.53 25.36
CA VAL A 194 24.95 5.84 25.07
C VAL A 194 25.15 7.34 24.96
N ALA A 195 26.33 7.84 25.33
CA ALA A 195 26.63 9.28 25.35
C ALA A 195 26.43 9.96 23.99
N ASP A 196 25.98 11.22 24.02
CA ASP A 196 25.85 12.02 22.81
C ASP A 196 27.26 12.33 22.27
N ASP A 197 27.49 12.06 20.99
CA ASP A 197 28.71 12.46 20.28
C ASP A 197 28.39 12.90 18.84
N THR A 198 29.42 13.28 18.07
CA THR A 198 29.23 13.75 16.68
C THR A 198 28.58 12.71 15.75
N SER A 199 28.66 11.43 16.10
CA SER A 199 28.03 10.31 15.39
C SER A 199 26.71 9.86 16.01
N ASN A 200 26.40 10.29 17.23
CA ASN A 200 25.24 9.89 17.99
C ASN A 200 24.62 11.10 18.69
N THR A 201 23.85 11.90 17.96
CA THR A 201 23.02 12.93 18.57
C THR A 201 21.60 12.38 18.72
N ASN A 202 21.07 12.36 19.94
CA ASN A 202 19.69 11.98 20.30
C ASN A 202 19.34 10.49 20.36
N ASN A 203 20.30 9.57 20.49
CA ASN A 203 20.06 8.11 20.59
C ASN A 203 19.03 7.61 19.54
N SER A 204 19.34 7.88 18.27
CA SER A 204 18.40 7.59 17.18
C SER A 204 18.14 6.09 17.01
N PHE A 205 16.93 5.72 16.60
CA PHE A 205 16.55 4.34 16.34
C PHE A 205 15.48 4.20 15.24
N GLY A 206 15.29 2.99 14.74
CA GLY A 206 14.15 2.60 13.93
C GLY A 206 13.57 1.27 14.39
N LEU A 207 12.26 1.12 14.20
CA LEU A 207 11.60 -0.17 14.24
C LEU A 207 11.52 -0.69 12.81
N ALA A 208 12.28 -1.72 12.47
CA ALA A 208 12.38 -2.18 11.08
C ALA A 208 12.61 -3.68 10.95
N THR A 209 12.20 -4.24 9.81
CA THR A 209 12.59 -5.59 9.39
C THR A 209 14.08 -5.66 9.07
N THR A 210 14.63 -6.87 9.01
CA THR A 210 15.98 -7.10 8.47
C THR A 210 16.09 -6.51 7.06
N GLY A 211 17.13 -5.72 6.81
CA GLY A 211 17.34 -5.05 5.53
C GLY A 211 16.45 -3.82 5.29
N TRP A 212 15.72 -3.35 6.30
CA TRP A 212 14.98 -2.07 6.27
C TRP A 212 13.88 -1.98 5.19
N THR A 213 13.38 -3.13 4.73
CA THR A 213 12.33 -3.19 3.71
C THR A 213 10.99 -2.65 4.20
N THR A 214 10.70 -2.77 5.50
CA THR A 214 9.62 -2.07 6.18
C THR A 214 10.18 -1.41 7.43
N LYS A 215 9.92 -0.11 7.60
CA LYS A 215 10.39 0.69 8.73
C LYS A 215 9.29 1.60 9.27
N TYR A 216 9.28 1.79 10.58
CA TYR A 216 8.46 2.78 11.31
C TYR A 216 9.40 3.74 12.04
N THR A 217 9.46 4.97 11.53
CA THR A 217 10.48 5.96 11.86
C THR A 217 9.91 7.40 11.85
N GLY A 218 10.76 8.42 11.98
CA GLY A 218 10.39 9.83 11.83
C GLY A 218 9.87 10.56 13.07
N ALA A 219 9.76 9.90 14.23
CA ALA A 219 9.20 10.50 15.44
C ALA A 219 10.26 11.02 16.43
N THR A 220 9.92 12.06 17.19
CA THR A 220 10.71 12.51 18.35
C THR A 220 9.98 12.14 19.64
N LEU A 221 10.60 11.31 20.47
CA LEU A 221 10.02 10.81 21.72
C LEU A 221 10.70 11.47 22.92
N ALA A 222 9.92 11.94 23.88
CA ALA A 222 10.44 12.38 25.18
C ALA A 222 10.39 11.22 26.18
N VAL A 223 11.44 11.07 26.99
CA VAL A 223 11.41 10.17 28.15
C VAL A 223 10.28 10.59 29.08
N GLY A 224 9.41 9.64 29.45
CA GLY A 224 8.22 9.88 30.26
C GLY A 224 7.05 10.48 29.49
N GLY A 225 7.15 10.63 28.16
CA GLY A 225 6.07 11.10 27.30
C GLY A 225 5.02 10.03 26.97
N ASP A 226 3.91 10.48 26.40
CA ASP A 226 2.84 9.61 25.90
C ASP A 226 3.23 8.89 24.59
N TYR A 227 2.36 7.96 24.16
CA TYR A 227 2.49 7.29 22.87
C TYR A 227 2.45 8.29 21.71
N ILE A 228 3.44 8.19 20.82
CA ILE A 228 3.51 8.92 19.56
C ILE A 228 3.42 7.93 18.41
N GLN A 229 2.60 8.22 17.41
CA GLN A 229 2.50 7.40 16.21
C GLN A 229 3.79 7.52 15.39
N LEU A 230 4.34 6.39 14.97
CA LEU A 230 5.47 6.31 14.08
C LEU A 230 5.00 6.32 12.63
N GLU A 231 5.76 6.97 11.76
CA GLU A 231 5.45 7.02 10.33
C GLU A 231 6.04 5.80 9.63
N LYS A 232 5.22 5.13 8.82
CA LYS A 232 5.70 4.02 7.98
C LYS A 232 6.52 4.58 6.82
N GLY A 233 7.79 4.21 6.75
CA GLY A 233 8.66 4.51 5.61
C GLY A 233 9.39 5.86 5.66
N ALA A 234 9.29 6.65 6.73
CA ALA A 234 9.98 7.93 6.84
C ALA A 234 11.51 7.81 6.67
N ASP A 235 12.14 8.81 6.05
CA ASP A 235 13.58 8.81 5.78
C ASP A 235 14.44 9.11 7.00
N THR A 236 13.90 9.85 7.96
CA THR A 236 14.56 10.16 9.22
C THR A 236 14.30 9.07 10.25
N ASN A 237 15.31 8.75 11.06
CA ASN A 237 15.16 7.84 12.20
C ASN A 237 14.31 8.49 13.30
N ASN A 238 13.79 7.67 14.23
CA ASN A 238 13.23 8.19 15.47
C ASN A 238 14.34 8.74 16.35
N SER A 239 14.03 9.73 17.19
CA SER A 239 14.95 10.32 18.16
C SER A 239 14.38 10.33 19.57
N ILE A 240 15.24 10.28 20.58
CA ILE A 240 14.87 10.28 22.00
C ILE A 240 15.44 11.54 22.67
N THR A 241 14.61 12.23 23.45
CA THR A 241 14.96 13.44 24.21
C THR A 241 14.72 13.23 25.71
N GLY A 242 15.46 13.96 26.56
CA GLY A 242 15.30 13.88 28.02
C GLY A 242 15.93 12.63 28.66
N TRP A 243 16.87 11.98 27.99
CA TRP A 243 17.61 10.84 28.51
C TRP A 243 18.96 11.26 29.11
N THR A 244 19.60 10.35 29.84
CA THR A 244 20.90 10.51 30.49
C THR A 244 21.79 9.33 30.15
N ALA A 245 23.02 9.59 29.71
CA ALA A 245 23.98 8.55 29.33
C ALA A 245 24.24 7.57 30.50
N GLY A 246 24.32 6.29 30.18
CA GLY A 246 24.48 5.20 31.14
C GLY A 246 23.22 4.80 31.89
N SER A 247 22.10 5.52 31.73
CA SER A 247 20.81 5.11 32.31
C SER A 247 20.09 4.09 31.43
N SER A 248 19.26 3.25 32.05
CA SER A 248 18.44 2.26 31.36
C SER A 248 17.06 2.84 31.03
N TYR A 249 16.54 2.49 29.85
CA TYR A 249 15.25 2.93 29.36
C TYR A 249 14.55 1.79 28.63
N THR A 250 13.23 1.82 28.65
CA THR A 250 12.39 0.91 27.88
C THR A 250 11.61 1.68 26.81
N ILE A 251 11.76 1.24 25.56
CA ILE A 251 10.88 1.63 24.46
C ILE A 251 9.70 0.67 24.47
N THR A 252 8.48 1.20 24.58
CA THR A 252 7.25 0.42 24.46
C THR A 252 6.58 0.75 23.13
N PHE A 253 6.42 -0.27 22.29
CA PHE A 253 5.66 -0.21 21.05
C PHE A 253 4.24 -0.71 21.30
N LYS A 254 3.27 -0.08 20.65
CA LYS A 254 1.87 -0.51 20.64
C LYS A 254 1.40 -0.54 19.20
N THR A 255 0.84 -1.66 18.77
CA THR A 255 0.15 -1.76 17.48
C THR A 255 -1.35 -1.85 17.69
N ASP A 256 -2.12 -1.30 16.77
CA ASP A 256 -3.59 -1.40 16.78
C ASP A 256 -4.12 -2.21 15.59
N LYS A 257 -5.43 -2.42 15.56
CA LYS A 257 -6.16 -3.07 14.45
C LYS A 257 -6.08 -2.30 13.13
N ASN A 258 -5.68 -1.03 13.16
CA ASN A 258 -5.46 -0.24 11.95
C ASN A 258 -4.04 -0.41 11.40
N SER A 259 -3.23 -1.30 11.99
CA SER A 259 -1.81 -1.48 11.67
C SER A 259 -0.98 -0.22 11.90
N ASN A 260 -1.46 0.72 12.72
CA ASN A 260 -0.65 1.83 13.19
C ASN A 260 0.33 1.31 14.24
N VAL A 261 1.52 1.92 14.26
CA VAL A 261 2.53 1.65 15.27
C VAL A 261 2.75 2.91 16.07
N TYR A 262 2.66 2.79 17.39
CA TYR A 262 2.95 3.85 18.34
C TYR A 262 4.15 3.46 19.19
N ALA A 263 4.91 4.43 19.67
CA ALA A 263 5.98 4.21 20.63
C ALA A 263 5.95 5.25 21.76
N LYS A 264 6.41 4.84 22.95
CA LYS A 264 6.75 5.72 24.08
C LYS A 264 8.06 5.25 24.70
N VAL A 265 8.71 6.13 25.47
CA VAL A 265 9.96 5.80 26.18
C VAL A 265 9.78 6.09 27.67
N SER A 266 10.12 5.14 28.52
CA SER A 266 10.13 5.29 29.98
C SER A 266 11.52 5.04 30.54
N ALA A 267 11.87 5.74 31.63
CA ALA A 267 13.00 5.34 32.47
C ALA A 267 12.62 4.07 33.23
N ASP A 268 13.59 3.17 33.41
CA ASP A 268 13.44 1.97 34.24
C ASP A 268 13.63 2.29 35.73
#